data_AF-A0A1Q4A4Q9-F1
#
_entry.id   AF-A0A1Q4A4Q9-F1
#
_cell.length_a   1.000
_cell.length_b   1.000
_cell.length_c   1.000
_cell.angle_alpha   90.00
_cell.angle_beta   90.00
_cell.angle_gamma   90.00
#
_symmetry.space_group_name_H-M   'P 1'
#
loop_
_entity.id
_entity.type
_entity.pdbx_description
1 polymer ?
#
loop_
_entity_poly.entity_id
_entity_poly.type
_entity_poly.pdbx_seq_one_letter_code
_entity_poly.pdbx_strand_id
1 'polypeptide(L)' 'MHLTVESHATITELDVERVLDDVHRVRGRDGVLGYVLETGSVFVTLRGDIFNTSVEIGQSYDLDTAVRLLTER' A
#
# COMPACT_ATOMS: atom_id res chain seq x y z
N MET A 1 -6.19 9.73 -3.52
CA MET A 1 -6.00 10.47 -2.24
C MET A 1 -4.50 10.52 -2.00
N HIS A 2 -3.93 11.68 -1.71
CA HIS A 2 -2.47 11.81 -1.56
C HIS A 2 -2.09 11.62 -0.09
N LEU A 3 -1.22 10.65 0.20
CA LEU A 3 -0.73 10.39 1.55
C LEU A 3 0.78 10.66 1.62
N THR A 4 1.17 11.56 2.52
CA THR A 4 2.58 11.85 2.80
C THR A 4 2.99 11.07 4.05
N VAL A 5 3.89 10.10 3.89
CA VAL A 5 4.46 9.35 5.02
C VAL A 5 5.81 9.96 5.40
N GLU A 6 5.90 10.49 6.62
CA GLU A 6 7.15 11.01 7.18
C GLU A 6 7.85 9.94 8.03
N SER A 7 9.01 9.48 7.57
CA SER A 7 9.99 8.72 8.36
C SER A 7 11.34 9.43 8.25
N HIS A 8 12.18 9.34 9.30
CA HIS A 8 13.32 10.21 9.65
C HIS A 8 14.49 10.35 8.62
N ALA A 9 14.30 10.09 7.33
CA ALA A 9 15.25 10.44 6.27
C ALA A 9 14.67 10.65 4.85
N THR A 10 13.41 10.32 4.56
CA THR A 10 12.88 10.47 3.19
C THR A 10 11.37 10.69 3.24
N ILE A 11 10.90 11.86 2.78
CA ILE A 11 9.48 12.04 2.44
C ILE A 11 9.28 11.26 1.13
N THR A 12 8.78 10.03 1.23
CA THR A 12 8.37 9.27 0.05
C THR A 12 6.90 9.60 -0.18
N GLU A 13 6.63 10.43 -1.17
CA GLU A 13 5.26 10.63 -1.65
C GLU A 13 4.76 9.32 -2.26
N LEU A 14 3.67 8.80 -1.70
CA LEU A 14 2.99 7.62 -2.21
C LEU A 14 1.67 8.04 -2.84
N ASP A 15 1.45 7.60 -4.07
CA ASP A 15 0.16 7.69 -4.72
C ASP A 15 -0.67 6.47 -4.34
N VAL A 16 -1.82 6.72 -3.71
CA VAL A 16 -2.79 5.69 -3.33
C VAL A 16 -4.06 5.91 -4.15
N GLU A 17 -4.26 5.01 -5.10
CA GLU A 17 -5.40 5.00 -6.01
C GLU A 17 -6.30 3.80 -5.69
N ARG A 18 -7.59 4.04 -5.48
CA ARG A 18 -8.58 2.96 -5.40
C ARG A 18 -8.89 2.47 -6.81
N VAL A 19 -8.50 1.23 -7.11
CA VAL A 19 -8.62 0.62 -8.46
C VAL A 19 -9.78 -0.38 -8.56
N LEU A 20 -10.24 -0.90 -7.43
CA LEU A 20 -11.49 -1.66 -7.28
C LEU A 20 -12.18 -1.19 -6.00
N ASP A 21 -13.39 -1.69 -5.71
CA ASP A 21 -14.15 -1.23 -4.55
C ASP A 21 -13.44 -1.45 -3.20
N ASP A 22 -12.63 -2.50 -3.13
CA ASP A 22 -11.89 -2.97 -1.96
C ASP A 22 -10.37 -3.00 -2.20
N VAL A 23 -9.88 -2.62 -3.38
CA VAL A 23 -8.44 -2.67 -3.71
C VAL A 23 -7.86 -1.29 -3.95
N HIS A 24 -6.83 -0.98 -3.18
CA HIS A 24 -6.01 0.21 -3.32
C HIS A 24 -4.68 -0.17 -3.95
N ARG A 25 -4.30 0.47 -5.05
CA ARG A 25 -2.98 0.37 -5.65
C ARG A 25 -2.09 1.45 -5.04
N VAL A 26 -0.90 1.04 -4.61
CA VAL A 26 0.10 1.95 -4.04
C VAL A 26 1.27 2.08 -5.01
N ARG A 27 1.56 3.31 -5.41
CA ARG A 27 2.69 3.63 -6.29
C ARG A 27 3.69 4.51 -5.56
N GLY A 28 4.96 4.18 -5.72
CA GLY A 28 6.07 5.09 -5.43
C GLY A 28 6.54 5.79 -6.70
N ARG A 29 7.66 6.51 -6.61
CA ARG A 29 8.27 7.22 -7.74
C ARG A 29 8.59 6.29 -8.93
N ASP A 30 9.06 5.07 -8.65
CA ASP A 30 9.58 4.16 -9.67
C ASP A 30 8.54 3.14 -10.18
N GLY A 31 7.29 3.23 -9.71
CA GLY A 31 6.21 2.35 -10.16
C GLY A 31 5.32 1.82 -9.04
N VAL A 32 4.60 0.74 -9.35
CA VAL A 32 3.72 0.06 -8.38
C VAL A 32 4.56 -0.67 -7.35
N LEU A 33 4.36 -0.36 -6.07
CA LEU A 33 5.00 -1.07 -4.96
C LEU A 33 4.17 -2.28 -4.52
N GLY A 34 2.85 -2.15 -4.61
CA GLY A 34 1.93 -3.14 -4.11
C GLY A 34 0.49 -2.68 -4.13
N TYR A 35 -0.31 -3.44 -3.40
CA TYR A 35 -1.74 -3.27 -3.26
C TYR A 35 -2.13 -3.42 -1.79
N VAL A 36 -3.20 -2.76 -1.41
CA VAL A 36 -3.87 -2.96 -0.12
C VAL A 36 -5.30 -3.42 -0.41
N LEU A 37 -5.63 -4.64 0.03
CA LEU A 37 -6.95 -5.22 -0.06
C LEU A 37 -7.70 -4.99 1.25
N GLU A 38 -8.86 -4.36 1.17
CA GLU A 38 -9.79 -4.21 2.29
C GLU A 38 -10.62 -5.49 2.41
N THR A 39 -10.58 -6.14 3.56
CA THR A 39 -11.34 -7.36 3.84
C THR A 39 -11.99 -7.24 5.20
N GLY A 40 -13.26 -6.88 5.21
CA GLY A 40 -14.02 -6.61 6.43
C GLY A 40 -13.46 -5.39 7.15
N SER A 41 -12.90 -5.59 8.34
CA SER A 41 -12.31 -4.52 9.16
C SER A 41 -10.78 -4.43 9.05
N VAL A 42 -10.17 -5.19 8.14
CA VAL A 42 -8.71 -5.34 8.04
C VAL A 42 -8.24 -4.97 6.64
N PHE A 43 -7.08 -4.33 6.57
CA PHE A 43 -6.34 -4.01 5.37
C PHE A 43 -5.16 -4.99 5.22
N VAL A 44 -5.22 -5.84 4.19
CA VAL A 44 -4.18 -6.80 3.84
C VAL A 44 -3.22 -6.14 2.86
N THR A 45 -1.93 -6.20 3.15
CA THR A 45 -0.87 -5.59 2.34
C THR A 45 -0.23 -6.63 1.44
N LEU A 46 -0.28 -6.39 0.14
CA LEU A 46 0.24 -7.26 -0.90
C LEU A 46 1.39 -6.57 -1.64
N ARG A 47 2.57 -7.18 -1.67
CA ARG A 47 3.75 -6.68 -2.39
C ARG A 47 3.84 -7.31 -3.78
N GLY A 48 4.00 -6.46 -4.79
CA GLY A 48 4.08 -6.86 -6.19
C GLY A 48 3.55 -5.77 -7.12
N ASP A 49 4.01 -5.79 -8.36
CA ASP A 49 3.58 -4.86 -9.41
C ASP A 49 2.19 -5.22 -9.97
N ILE A 50 1.84 -6.51 -9.96
CA ILE A 50 0.56 -7.05 -10.45
C ILE A 50 -0.23 -7.68 -9.29
N PHE A 51 -1.48 -7.24 -9.09
CA PHE A 51 -2.33 -7.68 -7.97
C PHE A 51 -2.44 -9.21 -7.85
N ASN A 52 -2.77 -9.90 -8.95
CA ASN A 52 -3.01 -11.35 -8.97
C ASN A 52 -1.75 -12.20 -8.70
N THR A 53 -0.56 -11.60 -8.75
CA THR A 53 0.71 -12.29 -8.46
C THR A 53 1.43 -11.70 -7.26
N SER A 54 0.79 -10.76 -6.56
CA SER A 54 1.36 -10.12 -5.37
C SER A 54 1.31 -11.07 -4.18
N VAL A 55 2.26 -10.90 -3.27
CA VAL A 55 2.41 -11.74 -2.08
C VAL A 55 2.01 -10.94 -0.85
N GLU A 56 1.23 -11.55 0.03
CA GLU A 56 0.91 -10.95 1.33
C GLU A 56 2.17 -10.75 2.18
N ILE A 57 2.35 -9.54 2.67
CA ILE A 57 3.48 -9.18 3.55
C ILE A 57 3.03 -8.75 4.96
N GLY A 58 1.73 -8.56 5.17
CA GLY A 58 1.19 -8.17 6.46
C GLY A 58 -0.25 -7.68 6.40
N GLN A 59 -0.78 -7.33 7.56
CA GLN A 59 -2.15 -6.84 7.71
C GLN A 59 -2.23 -5.79 8.83
N SER A 60 -3.19 -4.89 8.74
CA SER A 60 -3.43 -3.80 9.68
C SER A 60 -4.90 -3.47 9.78
N TYR A 61 -5.34 -2.86 10.88
CA TYR A 61 -6.69 -2.28 11.01
C TYR A 61 -6.80 -0.86 10.45
N ASP A 62 -5.69 -0.33 9.97
CA ASP A 62 -5.54 1.04 9.48
C ASP A 62 -4.84 1.05 8.11
N LEU A 63 -5.42 1.79 7.16
CA LEU A 63 -4.95 1.87 5.78
C LEU A 63 -3.57 2.53 5.71
N ASP A 64 -3.32 3.60 6.48
CA ASP A 64 -2.04 4.30 6.45
C ASP A 64 -0.90 3.38 6.90
N THR A 65 -1.15 2.58 7.94
CA THR A 65 -0.21 1.57 8.42
C THR A 65 0.00 0.46 7.39
N ALA A 66 -1.05 -0.02 6.71
CA ALA A 66 -0.92 -1.00 5.64
C ALA A 66 -0.08 -0.47 4.47
N VAL A 67 -0.29 0.79 4.07
CA VAL A 67 0.50 1.46 3.03
C VAL A 67 1.96 1.60 3.45
N ARG A 68 2.24 1.92 4.72
CA ARG A 68 3.61 2.02 5.25
C ARG A 68 4.38 0.71 5.15
N LEU A 69 3.74 -0.44 5.35
CA LEU A 69 4.37 -1.76 5.21
C LEU A 69 4.98 -1.97 3.81
N LEU A 70 4.44 -1.33 2.76
CA LEU A 70 5.02 -1.42 1.41
C LEU A 70 6.35 -0.69 1.28
N THR A 71 6.64 0.26 2.17
CA THR A 71 7.92 1.01 2.21
C THR A 71 8.98 0.36 3.09
N GLU A 72 8.59 -0.53 3.99
CA GLU A 72 9.51 -1.27 4.86
C GLU A 72 10.18 -2.40 4.06
N ARG A 73 11.51 -2.43 4.03
CA ARG A 73 12.26 -3.33 3.15
C ARG A 73 12.15 -4.79 3.59
#